data_AF-A0A1S2CJM9-F1
#
_entry.id   AF-A0A1S2CJM9-F1
#
_cell.length_a   1.000
_cell.length_b   1.000
_cell.length_c   1.000
_cell.angle_alpha   90.00
_cell.angle_beta   90.00
_cell.angle_gamma   90.00
#
_symmetry.space_group_name_H-M   'P 1'
#
loop_
_entity.id
_entity.type
_entity.pdbx_description
1 polymer ?
#
loop_
_entity_poly.entity_id
_entity_poly.type
_entity_poly.pdbx_seq_one_letter_code
_entity_poly.pdbx_strand_id
1 'polypeptide(L)'
;MLAASLFSEDRFDRCPVAEAVGTWARFADVSRRQAAVEWFDRYLELLMPPVLDALFTRGVVFEPHLQNVVIGLKDGYPAQVFVRDLEGTKLIVDLWTAPLPTEIDARARASIHYSADKGWQRIAYCLLINNLFQAVSYLALEDSDLEATLWRVWQTHLERFLDGSDSAWAHQVLGGLLRGESIPNKSNLITRLFKRADRDSEYVQVRNPLALLLSAAPSLSSCIASIETVDTANGTSSRT
;
A
#
# COMPACT_ATOMS: atom_id res chain seq x y z
N MET A 1 -4.18 19.12 3.88
CA MET A 1 -2.75 19.08 4.21
C MET A 1 -2.00 18.27 3.18
N LEU A 2 -0.79 18.65 2.81
CA LEU A 2 0.09 17.84 1.97
C LEU A 2 0.46 16.56 2.73
N ALA A 3 0.34 15.38 2.11
CA ALA A 3 0.64 14.12 2.79
C ALA A 3 2.10 14.06 3.25
N ALA A 4 3.04 14.61 2.46
CA ALA A 4 4.46 14.69 2.82
C ALA A 4 4.73 15.50 4.10
N SER A 5 3.88 16.48 4.41
CA SER A 5 3.98 17.25 5.66
C SER A 5 3.15 16.64 6.80
N LEU A 6 2.21 15.75 6.48
CA LEU A 6 1.38 15.09 7.47
C LEU A 6 2.11 13.90 8.10
N PHE A 7 2.77 13.09 7.26
CA PHE A 7 3.58 11.95 7.66
C PHE A 7 5.06 12.33 7.75
N SER A 8 5.36 13.29 8.62
CA SER A 8 6.72 13.76 8.88
C SER A 8 6.85 14.22 10.33
N GLU A 9 8.08 14.36 10.79
CA GLU A 9 8.42 15.14 11.97
C GLU A 9 8.86 16.55 11.56
N ASP A 10 8.36 17.56 12.27
CA ASP A 10 8.91 18.91 12.15
C ASP A 10 10.20 19.07 12.99
N ARG A 11 10.86 20.22 12.87
CA ARG A 11 12.12 20.51 13.59
C ARG A 11 11.98 20.57 15.13
N PHE A 12 10.77 20.41 15.65
CA PHE A 12 10.43 20.43 17.06
C PHE A 12 9.83 19.09 17.51
N ASP A 13 10.10 18.02 16.75
CA ASP A 13 9.64 16.65 17.00
C ASP A 13 8.11 16.50 17.03
N ARG A 14 7.38 17.43 16.41
CA ARG A 14 5.93 17.28 16.24
C ARG A 14 5.64 16.39 15.05
N CYS A 15 4.73 15.45 15.26
CA CYS A 15 4.20 14.57 14.24
C CYS A 15 2.74 14.97 13.92
N PRO A 16 2.46 15.65 12.79
CA PRO A 16 1.13 16.17 12.51
C PRO A 16 0.05 15.09 12.38
N VAL A 17 0.38 13.90 11.83
CA VAL A 17 -0.58 12.79 11.79
C VAL A 17 -0.90 12.28 13.21
N ALA A 18 0.07 12.25 14.11
CA ALA A 18 -0.13 11.85 15.49
C ALA A 18 -1.08 12.85 16.23
N GLU A 19 -1.01 14.14 15.91
CA GLU A 19 -1.96 15.13 16.43
C GLU A 19 -3.36 14.98 15.83
N ALA A 20 -3.45 14.71 14.53
CA ALA A 20 -4.71 14.45 13.83
C ALA A 20 -5.42 13.21 14.40
N VAL A 21 -4.71 12.10 14.55
CA VAL A 21 -5.21 10.87 15.19
C VAL A 21 -5.62 11.13 16.63
N GLY A 22 -4.84 11.90 17.40
CA GLY A 22 -5.21 12.26 18.77
C GLY A 22 -6.47 13.12 18.85
N THR A 23 -6.73 13.95 17.83
CA THR A 23 -7.95 14.74 17.72
C THR A 23 -9.14 13.86 17.40
N TRP A 24 -9.00 12.94 16.45
CA TRP A 24 -10.04 11.96 16.12
C TRP A 24 -10.38 11.05 17.30
N ALA A 25 -9.36 10.53 18.00
CA ALA A 25 -9.55 9.69 19.19
C ALA A 25 -10.42 10.35 20.26
N ARG A 26 -10.21 11.65 20.52
CA ARG A 26 -11.04 12.42 21.46
C ARG A 26 -12.44 12.69 20.94
N PHE A 27 -12.57 12.98 19.64
CA PHE A 27 -13.86 13.26 19.02
C PHE A 27 -14.76 12.02 19.00
N ALA A 28 -14.19 10.87 18.65
CA ALA A 28 -14.90 9.60 18.53
C ALA A 28 -14.98 8.81 19.85
N ASP A 29 -14.35 9.29 20.93
CA ASP A 29 -14.25 8.63 22.23
C ASP A 29 -13.69 7.20 22.15
N VAL A 30 -12.56 7.05 21.45
CA VAL A 30 -11.87 5.77 21.25
C VAL A 30 -10.40 5.86 21.66
N SER A 31 -9.77 4.69 21.85
CA SER A 31 -8.32 4.64 22.11
C SER A 31 -7.52 5.21 20.92
N ARG A 32 -6.33 5.74 21.19
CA ARG A 32 -5.43 6.25 20.15
C ARG A 32 -5.05 5.17 19.13
N ARG A 33 -4.88 3.93 19.59
CA ARG A 33 -4.57 2.77 18.74
C ARG A 33 -5.73 2.48 17.78
N GLN A 34 -6.96 2.45 18.29
CA GLN A 34 -8.15 2.27 17.46
C GLN A 34 -8.31 3.42 16.46
N ALA A 35 -8.13 4.67 16.93
CA ALA A 35 -8.17 5.84 16.06
C ALA A 35 -7.13 5.77 14.93
N ALA A 36 -5.91 5.28 15.18
CA ALA A 36 -4.89 5.12 14.15
C ALA A 36 -5.30 4.08 13.08
N VAL A 37 -5.91 2.97 13.49
CA VAL A 37 -6.45 1.94 12.58
C VAL A 37 -7.58 2.52 11.72
N GLU A 38 -8.56 3.17 12.34
CA GLU A 38 -9.68 3.81 11.64
C GLU A 38 -9.21 4.91 10.67
N TRP A 39 -8.20 5.68 11.09
CA TRP A 39 -7.61 6.74 10.27
C TRP A 39 -6.92 6.15 9.03
N PHE A 40 -6.12 5.09 9.20
CA PHE A 40 -5.44 4.43 8.09
C PHE A 40 -6.42 3.77 7.13
N ASP A 41 -7.40 3.04 7.67
CA ASP A 41 -8.45 2.39 6.88
C ASP A 41 -9.16 3.38 5.98
N ARG A 42 -9.55 4.54 6.54
CA ARG A 42 -10.18 5.62 5.78
C ARG A 42 -9.26 6.26 4.74
N TYR A 43 -7.99 6.43 5.08
CA TYR A 43 -7.01 6.95 4.12
C TYR A 43 -6.86 6.03 2.91
N LEU A 44 -6.78 4.71 3.14
CA LEU A 44 -6.75 3.71 2.07
C LEU A 44 -8.04 3.70 1.26
N GLU A 45 -9.20 3.74 1.92
CA GLU A 45 -10.52 3.77 1.27
C GLU A 45 -10.65 4.94 0.29
N LEU A 46 -10.09 6.11 0.65
CA LEU A 46 -10.13 7.31 -0.19
C LEU A 46 -9.06 7.32 -1.29
N LEU A 47 -7.89 6.73 -1.06
CA LEU A 47 -6.75 6.82 -1.98
C LEU A 47 -6.64 5.64 -2.94
N MET A 48 -6.75 4.40 -2.44
CA MET A 48 -6.40 3.21 -3.23
C MET A 48 -7.37 2.93 -4.38
N PRO A 49 -8.70 2.83 -4.16
CA PRO A 49 -9.63 2.45 -5.23
C PRO A 49 -9.50 3.30 -6.50
N PRO A 50 -9.50 4.66 -6.45
CA PRO A 50 -9.39 5.46 -7.67
C PRO A 50 -8.02 5.34 -8.35
N VAL A 51 -6.94 5.19 -7.59
CA VAL A 51 -5.58 5.02 -8.14
C VAL A 51 -5.43 3.67 -8.83
N LEU A 52 -5.95 2.60 -8.23
CA LEU A 52 -5.87 1.26 -8.78
C LEU A 52 -6.83 1.08 -9.97
N ASP A 53 -8.06 1.62 -9.93
CA ASP A 53 -8.96 1.64 -11.09
C ASP A 53 -8.35 2.39 -12.28
N ALA A 54 -7.77 3.57 -12.01
CA ALA A 54 -7.08 4.33 -13.04
C ALA A 54 -5.99 3.51 -13.73
N LEU A 55 -5.18 2.77 -12.97
CA LEU A 55 -4.13 1.92 -13.51
C LEU A 55 -4.68 0.71 -14.26
N PHE A 56 -5.44 -0.14 -13.57
CA PHE A 56 -5.78 -1.49 -14.04
C PHE A 56 -6.95 -1.52 -15.02
N THR A 57 -7.82 -0.53 -14.98
CA THR A 57 -9.01 -0.45 -15.85
C THR A 57 -8.82 0.56 -16.96
N ARG A 58 -8.24 1.74 -16.66
CA ARG A 58 -8.17 2.87 -17.59
C ARG A 58 -6.80 3.07 -18.23
N GLY A 59 -5.77 2.35 -17.76
CA GLY A 59 -4.41 2.53 -18.24
C GLY A 59 -3.79 3.88 -17.88
N VAL A 60 -4.31 4.61 -16.88
CA VAL A 60 -3.78 5.89 -16.42
C VAL A 60 -2.86 5.66 -15.22
N VAL A 61 -1.61 6.10 -15.35
CA VAL A 61 -0.56 5.92 -14.34
C VAL A 61 -0.31 7.25 -13.65
N PHE A 62 -0.82 7.39 -12.43
CA PHE A 62 -0.51 8.51 -11.55
C PHE A 62 0.85 8.32 -10.84
N GLU A 63 1.30 9.39 -10.16
CA GLU A 63 2.45 9.37 -9.25
C GLU A 63 1.98 9.72 -7.82
N PRO A 64 1.23 8.84 -7.12
CA PRO A 64 0.60 9.13 -5.83
C PRO A 64 1.60 9.10 -4.65
N HIS A 65 2.81 9.60 -4.86
CA HIS A 65 3.79 9.82 -3.81
C HIS A 65 3.34 10.96 -2.89
N LEU A 66 3.94 11.10 -1.71
CA LEU A 66 3.42 11.98 -0.66
C LEU A 66 3.28 13.46 -1.05
N GLN A 67 4.14 13.99 -1.92
CA GLN A 67 4.03 15.36 -2.40
C GLN A 67 2.83 15.57 -3.36
N ASN A 68 2.37 14.51 -4.01
CA ASN A 68 1.27 14.56 -4.97
C ASN A 68 -0.06 14.14 -4.35
N VAL A 69 -0.11 13.96 -3.03
CA VAL A 69 -1.32 13.62 -2.30
C VAL A 69 -1.64 14.74 -1.30
N VAL A 70 -2.87 15.25 -1.36
CA VAL A 70 -3.41 16.24 -0.42
C VAL A 70 -4.61 15.65 0.31
N ILE A 71 -4.57 15.69 1.63
CA ILE A 71 -5.58 15.08 2.51
C ILE A 71 -6.41 16.18 3.16
N GLY A 72 -7.72 16.19 2.92
CA GLY A 72 -8.68 17.02 3.63
C GLY A 72 -9.07 16.35 4.94
N LEU A 73 -8.79 17.01 6.07
CA LEU A 73 -9.13 16.51 7.40
C LEU A 73 -10.38 17.21 7.93
N LYS A 74 -11.25 16.44 8.57
CA LYS A 74 -12.36 16.92 9.38
C LYS A 74 -12.26 16.27 10.76
N ASP A 75 -12.18 17.09 11.81
CA ASP A 75 -12.02 16.61 13.19
C ASP A 75 -10.81 15.66 13.38
N GLY A 76 -9.74 15.90 12.61
CA GLY A 76 -8.53 15.05 12.59
C GLY A 76 -8.62 13.80 11.71
N TYR A 77 -9.77 13.50 11.12
CA TYR A 77 -10.04 12.31 10.33
C TYR A 77 -10.03 12.57 8.81
N PRO A 78 -9.58 11.62 7.96
CA PRO A 78 -9.55 11.83 6.51
C PRO A 78 -10.97 11.90 5.92
N ALA A 79 -11.33 13.08 5.43
CA ALA A 79 -12.62 13.30 4.77
C ALA A 79 -12.49 13.21 3.23
N GLN A 80 -11.35 13.64 2.69
CA GLN A 80 -11.09 13.72 1.25
C GLN A 80 -9.60 13.47 0.95
N VAL A 81 -9.32 12.93 -0.22
CA VAL A 81 -7.95 12.80 -0.76
C VAL A 81 -7.94 13.30 -2.20
N PHE A 82 -6.95 14.13 -2.52
CA PHE A 82 -6.72 14.65 -3.87
C PHE A 82 -5.35 14.18 -4.35
N VAL A 83 -5.31 13.57 -5.54
CA VAL A 83 -4.08 13.36 -6.29
C VAL A 83 -3.88 14.55 -7.21
N ARG A 84 -2.70 15.17 -7.14
CA ARG A 84 -2.33 16.35 -7.94
C ARG A 84 -1.14 16.02 -8.86
N ASP A 85 -0.79 17.01 -9.67
CA ASP A 85 0.33 16.98 -10.62
C ASP A 85 0.13 15.95 -11.75
N LEU A 86 -0.35 16.46 -12.89
CA LEU A 86 -0.61 15.66 -14.08
C LEU A 86 0.56 15.66 -15.06
N GLU A 87 1.63 16.42 -14.80
CA GLU A 87 2.81 16.43 -15.68
C GLU A 87 3.48 15.05 -15.69
N GLY A 88 3.51 14.39 -14.52
CA GLY A 88 4.02 13.04 -14.34
C GLY A 88 3.12 11.94 -14.89
N THR A 89 1.87 12.21 -15.26
CA THR A 89 0.91 11.17 -15.67
C THR A 89 1.35 10.45 -16.95
N LYS A 90 1.17 9.12 -16.98
CA LYS A 90 1.44 8.27 -18.15
C LYS A 90 0.22 7.45 -18.52
N LEU A 91 0.22 6.95 -19.75
CA LEU A 91 -0.84 6.14 -20.33
C LEU A 91 -0.26 4.80 -20.76
N ILE A 92 -0.90 3.70 -20.38
CA ILE A 92 -0.55 2.35 -20.82
C ILE A 92 -1.13 2.14 -22.20
N VAL A 93 -0.25 1.91 -23.19
CA VAL A 93 -0.61 1.86 -24.62
C VAL A 93 -1.72 0.84 -24.90
N ASP A 94 -1.68 -0.31 -24.24
CA ASP A 94 -2.61 -1.42 -24.50
C ASP A 94 -3.94 -1.31 -23.74
N LEU A 95 -4.06 -0.35 -22.81
CA LEU A 95 -5.28 -0.16 -21.99
C LEU A 95 -5.96 1.18 -22.25
N TRP A 96 -5.21 2.21 -22.60
CA TRP A 96 -5.76 3.53 -22.88
C TRP A 96 -6.41 3.55 -24.28
N THR A 97 -7.72 3.73 -24.31
CA THR A 97 -8.51 3.66 -25.56
C THR A 97 -8.92 5.01 -26.12
N ALA A 98 -8.84 6.09 -25.34
CA ALA A 98 -9.27 7.40 -25.79
C ALA A 98 -8.24 8.03 -26.77
N PRO A 99 -8.70 8.74 -27.81
CA PRO A 99 -7.80 9.36 -28.76
C PRO A 99 -6.97 10.45 -28.08
N LEU A 100 -5.68 10.48 -28.40
CA LEU A 100 -4.82 11.60 -28.08
C LEU A 100 -4.97 12.70 -29.13
N PRO A 101 -4.81 13.98 -28.76
CA PRO A 101 -4.86 15.08 -29.72
C PRO A 101 -3.90 14.86 -30.89
N THR A 102 -4.29 15.30 -32.08
CA THR A 102 -3.47 15.14 -33.29
C THR A 102 -2.28 16.10 -33.33
N GLU A 103 -2.33 17.15 -32.53
CA GLU A 103 -1.34 18.24 -32.46
C GLU A 103 -0.12 17.88 -31.62
N ILE A 104 -0.17 16.81 -30.82
CA ILE A 104 1.01 16.38 -30.05
C ILE A 104 2.04 15.73 -30.97
N ASP A 105 3.27 16.23 -30.91
CA ASP A 105 4.36 15.68 -31.69
C ASP A 105 4.74 14.25 -31.24
N ALA A 106 5.54 13.56 -32.04
CA ALA A 106 5.96 12.18 -31.77
C ALA A 106 6.75 12.04 -30.46
N ARG A 107 7.51 13.06 -30.06
CA ARG A 107 8.30 13.05 -28.83
C ARG A 107 7.42 13.19 -27.59
N ALA A 108 6.45 14.11 -27.63
CA ALA A 108 5.45 14.29 -26.58
C ALA A 108 4.62 13.02 -26.42
N ARG A 109 4.16 12.43 -27.52
CA ARG A 109 3.45 11.13 -27.52
C ARG A 109 4.27 10.01 -26.90
N ALA A 110 5.54 9.88 -27.28
CA ALA A 110 6.44 8.89 -26.68
C ALA A 110 6.69 9.14 -25.18
N SER A 111 6.68 10.41 -24.74
CA SER A 111 6.93 10.77 -23.34
C SER A 111 5.78 10.46 -22.37
N ILE A 112 4.56 10.31 -22.88
CA ILE A 112 3.37 10.00 -22.07
C ILE A 112 3.05 8.50 -22.06
N HIS A 113 3.61 7.70 -22.96
CA HIS A 113 3.31 6.28 -23.05
C HIS A 113 4.23 5.41 -22.19
N TYR A 114 3.61 4.51 -21.42
CA TYR A 114 4.26 3.47 -20.62
C TYR A 114 3.82 2.07 -21.07
N SER A 115 4.67 1.08 -20.83
CA SER A 115 4.24 -0.32 -20.79
C SER A 115 3.53 -0.59 -19.46
N ALA A 116 2.73 -1.67 -19.39
CA ALA A 116 2.07 -2.10 -18.16
C ALA A 116 3.08 -2.25 -16.99
N ASP A 117 4.21 -2.92 -17.23
CA ASP A 117 5.25 -3.14 -16.21
C ASP A 117 5.83 -1.84 -15.65
N LYS A 118 6.12 -0.85 -16.51
CA LYS A 118 6.61 0.47 -16.06
C LYS A 118 5.53 1.21 -15.29
N GLY A 119 4.27 1.07 -15.70
CA GLY A 119 3.11 1.62 -14.99
C GLY A 119 3.01 1.06 -13.57
N TRP A 120 3.11 -0.26 -13.44
CA TRP A 120 3.11 -0.92 -12.15
C TRP A 120 4.30 -0.52 -11.28
N GLN A 121 5.52 -0.56 -11.79
CA GLN A 121 6.73 -0.17 -11.03
C GLN A 121 6.61 1.24 -10.45
N ARG A 122 6.06 2.17 -11.23
CA ARG A 122 5.81 3.55 -10.78
C ARG A 122 4.76 3.60 -9.67
N ILE A 123 3.60 2.96 -9.85
CA ILE A 123 2.53 2.95 -8.86
C ILE A 123 2.98 2.25 -7.58
N ALA A 124 3.58 1.06 -7.68
CA ALA A 124 4.09 0.31 -6.54
C ALA A 124 5.09 1.12 -5.71
N TYR A 125 6.05 1.80 -6.35
CA TYR A 125 6.96 2.67 -5.62
C TYR A 125 6.26 3.89 -5.01
N CYS A 126 5.48 4.64 -5.78
CA CYS A 126 4.88 5.90 -5.33
C CYS A 126 3.81 5.67 -4.25
N LEU A 127 2.93 4.70 -4.46
CA LEU A 127 1.86 4.38 -3.53
C LEU A 127 2.40 3.58 -2.34
N LEU A 128 3.11 2.48 -2.56
CA LEU A 128 3.46 1.59 -1.46
C LEU A 128 4.67 2.15 -0.68
N ILE A 129 5.81 2.30 -1.35
CA ILE A 129 7.07 2.61 -0.66
C ILE A 129 7.14 4.08 -0.23
N ASN A 130 6.86 5.01 -1.13
CA ASN A 130 6.98 6.43 -0.82
C ASN A 130 5.85 6.92 0.09
N ASN A 131 4.67 6.30 0.02
CA ASN A 131 3.48 6.79 0.71
C ASN A 131 3.03 5.85 1.84
N LEU A 132 2.55 4.63 1.56
CA LEU A 132 1.97 3.78 2.60
C LEU A 132 2.97 3.33 3.67
N PHE A 133 4.21 2.99 3.31
CA PHE A 133 5.25 2.66 4.30
C PHE A 133 5.51 3.81 5.26
N GLN A 134 5.55 5.05 4.76
CA GLN A 134 5.72 6.22 5.59
C GLN A 134 4.49 6.50 6.45
N ALA A 135 3.28 6.35 5.88
CA ALA A 135 2.04 6.47 6.64
C ALA A 135 1.97 5.46 7.79
N VAL A 136 2.26 4.18 7.53
CA VAL A 136 2.30 3.14 8.57
C VAL A 136 3.34 3.46 9.63
N SER A 137 4.55 3.86 9.24
CA SER A 137 5.62 4.21 10.20
C SER A 137 5.19 5.34 11.15
N TYR A 138 4.56 6.40 10.63
CA TYR A 138 4.13 7.53 11.47
C TYR A 138 2.83 7.30 12.24
N LEU A 139 2.00 6.33 11.83
CA LEU A 139 0.78 5.95 12.54
C LEU A 139 1.07 4.91 13.64
N ALA A 140 1.97 3.97 13.39
CA ALA A 140 2.37 2.94 14.34
C ALA A 140 3.45 3.43 15.32
N LEU A 141 4.32 4.35 14.91
CA LEU A 141 5.49 4.78 15.66
C LEU A 141 6.33 3.55 16.08
N GLU A 142 6.50 3.32 17.39
CA GLU A 142 7.27 2.19 17.93
C GLU A 142 6.39 0.95 18.26
N ASP A 143 5.09 0.98 17.97
CA ASP A 143 4.16 -0.11 18.25
C ASP A 143 4.13 -1.15 17.11
N SER A 144 4.93 -2.21 17.24
CA SER A 144 5.04 -3.28 16.24
C SER A 144 3.73 -4.04 16.00
N ASP A 145 2.90 -4.19 17.04
CA ASP A 145 1.61 -4.88 16.90
C ASP A 145 0.62 -4.01 16.12
N LEU A 146 0.68 -2.69 16.31
CA LEU A 146 -0.12 -1.74 15.53
C LEU A 146 0.36 -1.73 14.09
N GLU A 147 1.66 -1.68 13.84
CA GLU A 147 2.21 -1.80 12.48
C GLU A 147 1.68 -3.06 11.76
N ALA A 148 1.76 -4.23 12.41
CA ALA A 148 1.22 -5.47 11.87
C ALA A 148 -0.30 -5.39 11.62
N THR A 149 -1.04 -4.67 12.46
CA THR A 149 -2.47 -4.42 12.28
C THR A 149 -2.74 -3.54 11.06
N LEU A 150 -1.99 -2.46 10.88
CA LEU A 150 -2.13 -1.56 9.72
C LEU A 150 -1.81 -2.30 8.40
N TRP A 151 -0.81 -3.17 8.39
CA TRP A 151 -0.53 -4.00 7.21
C TRP A 151 -1.65 -5.00 6.90
N ARG A 152 -2.35 -5.55 7.90
CA ARG A 152 -3.57 -6.35 7.67
C ARG A 152 -4.71 -5.53 7.11
N VAL A 153 -4.88 -4.27 7.56
CA VAL A 153 -5.85 -3.35 6.94
C VAL A 153 -5.52 -3.18 5.46
N TRP A 154 -4.26 -2.92 5.11
CA TRP A 154 -3.84 -2.84 3.71
C TRP A 154 -4.14 -4.12 2.92
N GLN A 155 -3.87 -5.30 3.49
CA GLN A 155 -4.24 -6.59 2.90
C GLN A 155 -5.73 -6.66 2.55
N THR A 156 -6.60 -6.29 3.49
CA THR A 156 -8.06 -6.28 3.27
C THR A 156 -8.49 -5.34 2.15
N HIS A 157 -7.82 -4.18 1.98
CA HIS A 157 -8.11 -3.28 0.85
C HIS A 157 -7.68 -3.87 -0.49
N LEU A 158 -6.57 -4.59 -0.55
CA LEU A 158 -6.16 -5.32 -1.76
C LEU A 158 -7.16 -6.41 -2.13
N GLU A 159 -7.56 -7.23 -1.15
CA GLU A 159 -8.56 -8.30 -1.32
C GLU A 159 -9.88 -7.72 -1.82
N ARG A 160 -10.40 -6.68 -1.16
CA ARG A 160 -11.64 -5.99 -1.57
C ARG A 160 -11.56 -5.41 -2.99
N PHE A 161 -10.42 -4.84 -3.39
CA PHE A 161 -10.25 -4.33 -4.74
C PHE A 161 -10.26 -5.47 -5.78
N LEU A 162 -9.60 -6.60 -5.48
CA LEU A 162 -9.59 -7.77 -6.36
C LEU A 162 -10.97 -8.41 -6.50
N ASP A 163 -11.72 -8.54 -5.40
CA ASP A 163 -13.08 -9.07 -5.42
C ASP A 163 -14.03 -8.28 -6.34
N GLY A 164 -13.77 -6.98 -6.50
CA GLY A 164 -14.56 -6.08 -7.36
C GLY A 164 -13.95 -5.80 -8.74
N SER A 165 -12.85 -6.45 -9.12
CA SER A 165 -12.11 -6.15 -10.35
C SER A 165 -12.09 -7.34 -11.29
N ASP A 166 -12.43 -7.15 -12.56
CA ASP A 166 -12.30 -8.21 -13.58
C ASP A 166 -10.91 -8.22 -14.25
N SER A 167 -9.98 -7.36 -13.80
CA SER A 167 -8.67 -7.22 -14.43
C SER A 167 -7.76 -8.40 -14.07
N ALA A 168 -7.47 -9.25 -15.06
CA ALA A 168 -6.50 -10.34 -14.93
C ALA A 168 -5.11 -9.83 -14.53
N TRP A 169 -4.73 -8.64 -15.03
CA TRP A 169 -3.47 -7.99 -14.67
C TRP A 169 -3.45 -7.57 -13.20
N ALA A 170 -4.54 -7.01 -12.67
CA ALA A 170 -4.66 -6.71 -11.24
C ALA A 170 -4.53 -7.97 -10.38
N HIS A 171 -5.22 -9.05 -10.76
CA HIS A 171 -5.15 -10.33 -10.06
C HIS A 171 -3.73 -10.93 -10.05
N GLN A 172 -3.01 -10.84 -11.15
CA GLN A 172 -1.62 -11.29 -11.22
C GLN A 172 -0.75 -10.49 -10.24
N VAL A 173 -0.79 -9.16 -10.35
CA VAL A 173 0.13 -8.26 -9.66
C VAL A 173 -0.20 -8.12 -8.17
N LEU A 174 -1.45 -7.76 -7.84
CA LEU A 174 -1.87 -7.58 -6.44
C LEU A 174 -2.01 -8.93 -5.73
N GLY A 175 -2.42 -9.99 -6.45
CA GLY A 175 -2.40 -11.34 -5.91
C GLY A 175 -0.98 -11.81 -5.58
N GLY A 176 0.02 -11.39 -6.35
CA GLY A 176 1.43 -11.58 -6.01
C GLY A 176 1.82 -10.91 -4.70
N LEU A 177 1.40 -9.66 -4.50
CA LEU A 177 1.62 -8.96 -3.24
C LEU A 177 0.95 -9.67 -2.05
N LEU A 178 -0.28 -10.16 -2.22
CA LEU A 178 -0.99 -10.93 -1.19
C LEU A 178 -0.25 -12.24 -0.83
N ARG A 179 0.45 -12.85 -1.79
CA ARG A 179 1.32 -14.02 -1.57
C ARG A 179 2.71 -13.66 -1.02
N GLY A 180 2.99 -12.38 -0.78
CA GLY A 180 4.26 -11.92 -0.22
C GLY A 180 5.37 -11.68 -1.25
N GLU A 181 5.06 -11.58 -2.54
CA GLU A 181 6.05 -11.21 -3.56
C GLU A 181 6.66 -9.82 -3.26
N SER A 182 7.92 -9.62 -3.64
CA SER A 182 8.68 -8.40 -3.32
C SER A 182 8.13 -7.16 -4.05
N ILE A 183 8.38 -5.99 -3.47
CA ILE A 183 7.89 -4.71 -3.99
C ILE A 183 9.04 -3.99 -4.71
N PRO A 184 8.82 -3.45 -5.93
CA PRO A 184 9.82 -2.66 -6.62
C PRO A 184 10.00 -1.29 -5.94
N ASN A 185 11.24 -0.92 -5.66
CA ASN A 185 11.63 0.35 -5.03
C ASN A 185 12.60 1.13 -5.92
N LYS A 186 12.30 2.41 -6.18
CA LYS A 186 13.14 3.28 -7.01
C LYS A 186 14.39 3.70 -6.24
N SER A 187 15.56 3.46 -6.83
CA SER A 187 16.86 3.78 -6.20
C SER A 187 17.26 5.24 -6.42
N ASN A 188 16.68 6.17 -5.66
CA ASN A 188 16.97 7.61 -5.79
C ASN A 188 18.44 7.97 -5.53
N LEU A 189 19.07 7.39 -4.50
CA LEU A 189 20.48 7.65 -4.17
C LEU A 189 21.41 7.25 -5.32
N ILE A 190 21.25 6.02 -5.84
CA ILE A 190 22.04 5.50 -6.97
C ILE A 190 21.83 6.37 -8.21
N THR A 191 20.57 6.73 -8.51
CA THR A 191 20.23 7.59 -9.64
C THR A 191 20.98 8.93 -9.57
N ARG A 192 20.99 9.57 -8.39
CA ARG A 192 21.66 10.86 -8.17
C ARG A 192 23.18 10.73 -8.19
N LEU A 193 23.72 9.69 -7.58
CA LEU A 193 25.16 9.41 -7.56
C LEU A 193 25.72 9.25 -8.97
N PHE A 194 25.01 8.53 -9.84
CA PHE A 194 25.41 8.31 -11.22
C PHE A 194 24.85 9.35 -12.22
N LYS A 195 24.19 10.40 -11.74
CA LYS A 195 23.60 11.49 -12.56
C LYS A 195 22.73 10.98 -13.71
N ARG A 196 21.99 9.88 -13.48
CA ARG A 196 21.08 9.30 -14.47
C ARG A 196 19.80 10.11 -14.57
N ALA A 197 19.15 10.09 -15.73
CA ALA A 197 17.81 10.66 -15.85
C ALA A 197 16.82 9.83 -15.02
N ASP A 198 15.82 10.48 -14.41
CA ASP A 198 14.84 9.81 -13.54
C ASP A 198 14.02 8.70 -14.24
N ARG A 199 13.90 8.77 -15.56
CA ARG A 199 13.26 7.73 -16.39
C ARG A 199 14.09 6.45 -16.54
N ASP A 200 15.39 6.54 -16.26
CA ASP A 200 16.37 5.46 -16.34
C ASP A 200 16.76 4.95 -14.94
N SER A 201 15.96 5.30 -13.92
CA SER A 201 16.18 4.83 -12.56
C SER A 201 16.03 3.31 -12.46
N GLU A 202 17.01 2.69 -11.82
CA GLU A 202 16.94 1.28 -11.47
C GLU A 202 15.96 1.06 -10.31
N TYR A 203 15.29 -0.09 -10.36
CA TYR A 203 14.44 -0.58 -9.29
C TYR A 203 15.11 -1.74 -8.58
N VAL A 204 15.20 -1.65 -7.26
CA VAL A 204 15.61 -2.75 -6.39
C VAL A 204 14.38 -3.37 -5.74
N GLN A 205 14.43 -4.66 -5.44
CA GLN A 205 13.32 -5.34 -4.77
C GLN A 205 13.45 -5.18 -3.25
N VAL A 206 12.37 -4.77 -2.60
CA VAL A 206 12.28 -4.71 -1.13
C VAL A 206 11.28 -5.74 -0.62
N ARG A 207 11.47 -6.15 0.63
CA ARG A 207 10.63 -7.16 1.27
C ARG A 207 9.21 -6.62 1.46
N ASN A 208 8.24 -7.45 1.13
CA ASN A 208 6.83 -7.16 1.31
C ASN A 208 6.41 -7.41 2.78
N PRO A 209 5.73 -6.46 3.46
CA PRO A 209 5.34 -6.62 4.85
C PRO A 209 4.35 -7.77 5.07
N LEU A 210 3.52 -8.12 4.08
CA LEU A 210 2.59 -9.25 4.18
C LEU A 210 3.32 -10.59 4.25
N ALA A 211 4.51 -10.71 3.65
CA ALA A 211 5.32 -11.93 3.76
C ALA A 211 5.73 -12.22 5.21
N LEU A 212 5.93 -11.17 6.03
CA LEU A 212 6.24 -11.32 7.45
C LEU A 212 5.02 -11.82 8.23
N LEU A 213 3.84 -11.27 7.93
CA LEU A 213 2.58 -11.68 8.56
C LEU A 213 2.23 -13.14 8.25
N LEU A 214 2.47 -13.60 7.02
CA LEU A 214 2.27 -14.99 6.61
C LEU A 214 3.21 -15.94 7.36
N SER A 215 4.46 -15.53 7.61
CA SER A 215 5.42 -16.34 8.35
C SER A 215 5.17 -16.39 9.87
N ALA A 216 4.44 -15.41 10.40
CA ALA A 216 4.10 -15.31 11.82
C ALA A 216 2.79 -16.02 12.20
N ALA A 217 2.00 -16.47 11.22
CA ALA A 217 0.83 -17.29 11.48
C ALA A 217 1.29 -18.67 12.01
N PRO A 218 0.78 -19.15 13.16
CA PRO A 218 1.15 -20.48 13.64
C PRO A 218 0.79 -21.52 12.59
N SER A 219 1.75 -22.37 12.24
CA SER A 219 1.49 -23.49 11.34
C SER A 219 0.42 -24.38 11.97
N LEU A 220 -0.71 -24.53 11.28
CA LEU A 220 -1.80 -25.43 11.66
C LEU A 220 -1.33 -26.90 11.80
N SER A 221 -0.11 -27.23 11.35
CA SER A 221 0.51 -28.53 11.53
C SER A 221 0.98 -28.83 12.96
N SER A 222 1.11 -27.84 13.86
CA SER A 222 1.55 -28.10 15.24
C SER A 222 0.40 -28.39 16.23
N CYS A 223 -0.86 -28.06 15.88
CA CYS A 223 -2.01 -28.31 16.76
C CYS A 223 -2.63 -29.71 16.62
N ILE A 224 -2.34 -30.47 15.56
CA ILE A 224 -2.89 -31.82 15.37
C ILE A 224 -2.02 -32.89 16.07
N ALA A 225 -0.73 -32.63 16.29
CA ALA A 225 0.19 -33.60 16.90
C ALA A 225 0.04 -33.77 18.44
N SER A 226 -0.83 -33.00 19.10
CA SER A 226 -1.05 -33.10 20.56
C SER A 226 -2.39 -33.71 20.94
N ILE A 227 -3.23 -34.11 19.98
CA ILE A 227 -4.53 -34.74 20.25
C ILE A 227 -4.46 -36.27 20.09
N GLU A 228 -3.48 -36.83 19.35
CA GLU A 228 -3.39 -38.28 19.11
C GLU A 228 -2.64 -39.10 20.18
N THR A 229 -2.10 -38.49 21.24
CA THR A 229 -1.31 -39.23 22.27
C THR A 229 -2.04 -39.52 23.58
N VAL A 230 -3.36 -39.27 23.70
CA VAL A 230 -4.10 -39.51 24.96
C VAL A 230 -5.01 -40.75 24.92
N ASP A 231 -5.21 -41.41 23.77
CA ASP A 231 -6.23 -42.46 23.62
C ASP A 231 -5.69 -43.86 23.26
N THR A 232 -4.58 -44.29 23.88
CA THR A 232 -4.18 -45.71 23.91
C THR A 232 -3.58 -46.11 25.26
N ALA A 233 -4.33 -46.01 26.35
CA ALA A 233 -3.97 -46.68 27.61
C ALA A 233 -5.20 -46.90 28.51
N ASN A 234 -6.21 -47.63 28.05
CA ASN A 234 -7.11 -48.36 28.96
C ASN A 234 -7.91 -49.46 28.25
N GLY A 235 -7.60 -50.70 28.60
CA GLY A 235 -8.24 -51.93 28.14
C GLY A 235 -7.14 -52.98 28.03
N THR A 236 -7.09 -54.08 28.77
CA THR A 236 -8.13 -54.87 29.46
C THR A 236 -7.38 -55.84 30.38
N SER A 237 -7.82 -56.01 31.63
CA SER A 237 -7.49 -57.20 32.42
C SER A 237 -8.70 -57.62 33.25
N SER A 238 -9.34 -58.69 32.81
CA SER A 238 -10.34 -59.43 33.60
C SER A 238 -10.12 -60.93 33.41
N ARG A 239 -9.76 -61.59 34.52
CA ARG A 239 -10.13 -62.94 34.97
C ARG A 239 -10.29 -64.05 33.92
N THR A 240 -9.42 -65.06 33.99
CA THR A 240 -9.68 -66.38 34.63
C THR A 240 -8.33 -67.02 34.96
#